data_AF-A0A351TIE1-F1
#
_entry.id   AF-A0A351TIE1-F1
#
_cell.length_a   1.000
_cell.length_b   1.000
_cell.length_c   1.000
_cell.angle_alpha   90.00
_cell.angle_beta   90.00
_cell.angle_gamma   90.00
#
_symmetry.space_group_name_H-M   'P 1'
#
loop_
_entity.id
_entity.type
_entity.pdbx_description
1 polymer ?
#
loop_
_entity_poly.entity_id
_entity_poly.type
_entity_poly.pdbx_seq_one_letter_code
_entity_poly.pdbx_strand_id
1 'polypeptide(L)' 'MVSAKAIYYNNKNTEELLAIHPEEGPASLQLFGSDPRIIADMAKRIEERPFSLLDFNMGCPVP' A
#
# COMPACT_ATOMS: atom_id res chain seq x y z
N MET A 1 5.45 -3.80 3.06
CA MET A 1 5.52 -2.50 2.35
C MET A 1 5.03 -2.71 0.94
N VAL A 2 4.16 -1.84 0.43
CA VAL A 2 3.57 -1.97 -0.91
C VAL A 2 3.96 -0.76 -1.77
N SER A 3 4.45 -1.02 -2.97
CA SER A 3 4.85 0.05 -3.90
C SER A 3 3.61 0.68 -4.54
N ALA A 4 3.45 2.00 -4.40
CA ALA A 4 2.38 2.72 -5.08
C ALA A 4 2.43 2.52 -6.61
N LYS A 5 3.63 2.47 -7.21
CA LYS A 5 3.77 2.18 -8.64
C LYS A 5 3.31 0.77 -9.01
N ALA A 6 3.52 -0.22 -8.13
CA ALA A 6 3.09 -1.59 -8.42
C ALA A 6 1.55 -1.70 -8.44
N ILE A 7 0.86 -0.95 -7.57
CA ILE A 7 -0.61 -0.78 -7.61
C ILE A 7 -1.02 -0.09 -8.91
N TYR A 8 -0.35 1.01 -9.27
CA TYR A 8 -0.64 1.79 -10.48
C TYR A 8 -0.55 0.94 -11.76
N TYR A 9 0.48 0.11 -11.88
CA TYR A 9 0.69 -0.77 -13.03
C TYR A 9 -0.07 -2.11 -12.95
N ASN A 10 -0.95 -2.30 -11.95
CA ASN A 10 -1.69 -3.56 -11.73
C ASN A 10 -0.76 -4.79 -11.70
N ASN A 11 0.37 -4.68 -10.98
CA ASN A 11 1.30 -5.79 -10.87
C ASN A 11 0.63 -6.97 -10.14
N LYS A 12 0.69 -8.16 -10.74
CA LYS A 12 0.00 -9.38 -10.26
C LYS A 12 0.36 -9.74 -8.82
N ASN A 13 1.59 -9.49 -8.40
CA ASN A 13 2.07 -9.85 -7.06
C ASN A 13 1.64 -8.82 -5.99
N THR A 14 1.04 -7.69 -6.38
CA THR A 14 0.66 -6.63 -5.44
C THR A 14 -0.63 -6.94 -4.69
N GLU A 15 -1.54 -7.71 -5.29
CA GLU A 15 -2.82 -8.05 -4.65
C GLU A 15 -2.63 -8.91 -3.40
N GLU A 16 -1.71 -9.88 -3.44
CA GLU A 16 -1.38 -10.71 -2.27
C GLU A 16 -0.78 -9.88 -1.14
N LEU A 17 0.02 -8.85 -1.45
CA LEU A 17 0.61 -7.95 -0.45
C LEU A 17 -0.40 -6.95 0.14
N LEU A 18 -1.52 -6.71 -0.55
CA LEU A 18 -2.61 -5.84 -0.10
C LEU A 18 -3.73 -6.63 0.60
N ALA A 19 -3.63 -7.96 0.68
CA ALA A 19 -4.60 -8.81 1.34
C ALA A 19 -4.43 -8.70 2.86
N ILE A 20 -5.55 -8.59 3.57
CA ILE A 20 -5.63 -8.60 5.03
C ILE A 20 -6.76 -9.56 5.37
N HIS A 21 -6.48 -10.56 6.21
CA HIS A 21 -7.50 -11.49 6.65
C HIS A 21 -8.48 -10.80 7.62
N PRO A 22 -9.79 -11.11 7.60
CA PRO A 22 -10.77 -10.49 8.51
C PRO A 22 -10.42 -10.59 10.00
N GLU A 23 -9.63 -11.59 10.39
CA GLU A 23 -9.20 -11.82 11.79
C GLU A 23 -7.83 -11.20 12.12
N GLU A 24 -7.14 -10.55 11.18
CA GLU A 24 -5.84 -9.89 11.41
C GLU A 24 -5.97 -8.49 12.03
N GLY A 25 -7.18 -7.94 12.10
CA GLY A 25 -7.43 -6.57 12.53
C GLY A 25 -7.18 -6.32 14.03
N PRO A 26 -6.71 -5.12 14.41
CA PRO A 26 -6.41 -3.97 13.55
C PRO A 26 -5.06 -4.09 12.83
N ALA A 27 -5.03 -3.80 11.53
CA ALA A 27 -3.83 -3.91 10.68
C ALA A 27 -3.49 -2.57 10.01
N SER A 28 -2.19 -2.28 9.88
CA SER A 28 -1.67 -1.13 9.13
C SER A 28 -1.20 -1.57 7.75
N LEU A 29 -1.55 -0.80 6.71
CA LEU A 29 -1.06 -0.99 5.35
C LEU A 29 -0.04 0.11 5.03
N GLN A 30 1.21 -0.30 4.78
CA GLN A 30 2.30 0.64 4.52
C GLN A 30 2.59 0.77 3.02
N LEU A 31 2.39 1.97 2.47
CA LEU A 31 2.78 2.34 1.11
C LEU A 31 4.20 2.92 1.06
N PHE A 32 4.83 2.82 -0.11
CA PHE A 32 6.03 3.58 -0.44
C PHE A 32 6.05 4.00 -1.90
N GLY A 33 6.78 5.08 -2.20
CA GLY A 33 6.93 5.63 -3.54
C GLY A 33 7.58 7.01 -3.51
N SER A 34 7.92 7.54 -4.68
CA SER A 34 8.57 8.85 -4.83
C SER A 34 7.77 9.88 -5.65
N ASP A 35 6.74 9.45 -6.39
CA ASP A 35 5.86 10.38 -7.11
C ASP A 35 4.62 10.67 -6.26
N PRO A 36 4.44 11.90 -5.76
CA PRO A 36 3.34 12.24 -4.86
C PRO A 36 1.96 12.09 -5.52
N ARG A 37 1.84 12.26 -6.84
CA ARG A 37 0.56 12.09 -7.55
C ARG A 37 0.17 10.63 -7.60
N ILE A 38 1.12 9.75 -8.00
CA ILE A 38 0.90 8.30 -8.01
C ILE A 38 0.56 7.81 -6.59
N ILE A 39 1.26 8.30 -5.57
CA ILE A 39 1.00 7.93 -4.19
C ILE A 39 -0.42 8.31 -3.77
N ALA A 40 -0.84 9.56 -4.02
CA ALA A 40 -2.18 10.03 -3.66
C ALA A 40 -3.28 9.24 -4.37
N ASP A 41 -3.14 9.03 -5.69
CA ASP A 41 -4.13 8.30 -6.48
C ASP A 41 -4.24 6.84 -6.03
N MET A 42 -3.11 6.19 -5.70
CA MET A 42 -3.11 4.79 -5.27
C MET A 42 -3.57 4.61 -3.83
N ALA A 43 -3.26 5.55 -2.94
CA ALA A 43 -3.84 5.60 -1.60
C ALA A 43 -5.37 5.69 -1.68
N LYS A 44 -5.90 6.58 -2.53
CA LYS A 44 -7.34 6.70 -2.76
C LYS A 44 -7.94 5.42 -3.33
N ARG A 45 -7.26 4.79 -4.29
CA ARG A 45 -7.71 3.53 -4.93
C ARG A 45 -7.88 2.37 -3.95
N ILE A 46 -7.10 2.32 -2.87
CA ILE A 46 -7.13 1.22 -1.90
C ILE A 46 -7.86 1.57 -0.59
N GLU A 47 -8.45 2.77 -0.47
CA GLU A 47 -8.97 3.28 0.81
C GLU A 47 -10.02 2.40 1.48
N GLU A 48 -10.83 1.67 0.70
CA GLU A 48 -11.91 0.81 1.19
C GLU A 48 -11.44 -0.58 1.63
N ARG A 49 -10.13 -0.87 1.55
CA ARG A 49 -9.58 -2.15 2.01
C ARG A 49 -9.61 -2.23 3.54
N PRO A 50 -9.61 -3.46 4.12
CA PRO A 50 -9.82 -3.66 5.55
C PRO A 50 -8.57 -3.36 6.42
N PHE A 51 -7.83 -2.29 6.11
CA PHE A 51 -6.80 -1.77 7.01
C PHE A 51 -7.38 -0.69 7.93
N SER A 52 -6.84 -0.59 9.14
CA SER A 52 -7.22 0.43 10.12
C SER A 52 -6.36 1.69 10.03
N LEU A 53 -5.18 1.58 9.43
CA LEU A 53 -4.23 2.68 9.26
C LEU A 53 -3.55 2.58 7.89
N LEU A 54 -3.43 3.71 7.19
CA LEU A 54 -2.55 3.86 6.05
C LEU A 54 -1.25 4.52 6.51
N ASP A 55 -0.12 3.85 6.29
CA ASP A 55 1.20 4.30 6.71
C ASP A 55 2.10 4.55 5.49
N PHE A 56 3.09 5.45 5.64
CA PHE A 56 4.05 5.77 4.59
C PHE A 56 5.46 5.41 5.02
N ASN A 57 6.08 4.48 4.29
CA ASN A 57 7.48 4.17 4.52
C ASN A 57 8.35 5.35 4.07
N MET A 58 9.06 5.95 5.02
CA MET A 58 10.08 6.98 4.80
C MET A 58 11.43 6.60 5.38
N GLY A 59 11.65 5.30 5.67
CA GLY A 59 12.82 4.83 6.43
C GLY A 59 13.62 3.72 5.77
N CYS A 60 13.17 3.14 4.65
CA CYS A 60 13.86 2.04 4.02
C CYS A 60 15.22 2.49 3.43
N PRO A 61 16.35 1.90 3.85
CA PRO A 61 17.67 2.23 3.33
C PRO A 61 18.07 1.38 2.10
N VAL A 62 17.19 0.49 1.66
CA VAL A 62 17.46 -0.44 0.55
C VAL A 62 17.57 0.36 -0.76
N PRO A 63 18.60 0.10 -1.60
CA PRO A 63 18.80 0.77 -2.89
C PRO A 63 17.64 0.60 -3.88
#